data_AF-A0A8J3Z347-F1
#
_entry.id   AF-A0A8J3Z347-F1
#
_cell.length_a   1.000
_cell.length_b   1.000
_cell.length_c   1.000
_cell.angle_alpha   90.00
_cell.angle_beta   90.00
_cell.angle_gamma   90.00
#
_symmetry.space_group_name_H-M   'P 1'
#
loop_
_entity.id
_entity.type
_entity.pdbx_description
1 polymer ?
#
loop_
_entity_poly.entity_id
_entity_poly.type
_entity_poly.pdbx_seq_one_letter_code
_entity_poly.pdbx_strand_id
1 'polypeptide(L)' 'MSDNKIDDLYAIKVSSVAFDRPCGCNQGTENGESCVLITGVPGVPGAVVLRDSKREDAGELRFTAAEWNEFLKTQMARVA' A
#
# COMPACT_ATOMS: atom_id res chain seq x y z
N MET A 1 0.03 27.51 -9.87
CA MET A 1 0.73 26.77 -8.80
C MET A 1 1.57 25.71 -9.49
N SER A 2 2.90 25.75 -9.31
CA SER A 2 3.80 24.75 -9.90
C SER A 2 3.90 23.57 -8.93
N ASP A 3 3.11 22.53 -9.19
CA ASP A 3 3.21 21.24 -8.51
C ASP A 3 4.51 20.58 -8.96
N ASN A 4 5.45 20.47 -8.03
CA ASN A 4 6.72 19.79 -8.26
C ASN A 4 6.41 18.29 -8.39
N LYS A 5 6.69 17.70 -9.55
CA LYS A 5 6.39 16.31 -9.89
C LYS A 5 7.04 15.33 -8.93
N ILE A 6 6.36 14.99 -7.84
CA ILE A 6 6.48 13.67 -7.21
C ILE A 6 5.42 12.78 -7.88
N ASP A 7 5.37 12.80 -9.21
CA ASP A 7 4.33 12.12 -9.99
C ASP A 7 4.72 10.66 -10.25
N ASP A 8 6.02 10.40 -10.40
CA ASP A 8 6.53 9.05 -10.63
C ASP A 8 7.01 8.42 -9.33
N LEU A 9 6.07 7.82 -8.61
CA LEU A 9 6.38 7.09 -7.40
C LEU A 9 7.30 5.89 -7.68
N TYR A 10 7.31 5.30 -8.88
CA TYR A 10 8.08 4.10 -9.19
C TYR A 10 9.58 4.36 -9.35
N ALA A 11 9.97 5.61 -9.65
CA ALA A 11 11.36 6.03 -9.67
C ALA A 11 12.06 5.96 -8.29
N ILE A 12 11.30 5.88 -7.19
CA ILE A 12 11.83 5.88 -5.83
C ILE A 12 12.24 4.46 -5.41
N LYS A 13 13.39 4.30 -4.75
CA LYS A 13 13.83 2.99 -4.27
C LYS A 13 13.17 2.65 -2.93
N VAL A 14 12.44 1.54 -2.87
CA VAL A 14 11.68 1.06 -1.68
C VAL A 14 12.34 -0.17 -1.02
N SER A 15 13.43 -0.70 -1.59
CA SER A 15 14.04 -1.97 -1.15
C SER A 15 14.65 -1.96 0.25
N SER A 16 14.70 -0.82 0.94
CA SER A 16 15.30 -0.66 2.27
C SER A 16 14.30 -0.33 3.37
N VAL A 17 12.99 -0.34 3.09
CA VAL A 17 11.94 -0.14 4.10
C VAL A 17 11.26 -1.45 4.47
N ALA A 18 10.95 -1.59 5.76
CA ALA A 18 10.17 -2.70 6.27
C ALA A 18 8.70 -2.54 5.85
N PHE A 19 8.05 -3.67 5.59
CA PHE A 19 6.62 -3.73 5.30
C PHE A 19 5.87 -4.25 6.51
N ASP A 20 4.76 -3.59 6.84
CA ASP A 20 3.76 -4.11 7.76
C ASP A 20 2.93 -5.18 7.05
N ARG A 21 2.48 -6.19 7.82
CA ARG A 21 1.66 -7.31 7.31
C ARG A 21 0.29 -7.33 8.01
N PRO A 22 -0.63 -6.40 7.70
CA PRO A 22 -2.00 -6.48 8.21
C PRO A 22 -2.75 -7.66 7.60
N CYS A 23 -3.56 -8.34 8.43
CA CYS A 23 -4.31 -9.54 8.08
C CYS A 23 -5.78 -9.43 8.50
N GLY A 24 -6.69 -10.06 7.74
CA GLY A 24 -8.13 -10.14 8.06
C GLY A 24 -8.54 -11.38 8.90
N CYS A 25 -9.72 -11.32 9.53
CA CYS A 25 -10.30 -12.24 10.54
C CYS A 25 -10.54 -13.72 10.17
N ASN A 26 -9.91 -14.30 9.15
CA ASN A 26 -10.08 -15.72 8.77
C ASN A 26 -8.83 -16.57 9.03
N GLN A 27 -8.13 -16.34 10.15
CA GLN A 27 -6.86 -17.02 10.50
C GLN A 27 -7.02 -18.50 10.93
N GLY A 28 -8.22 -19.08 10.84
CA GLY A 28 -8.53 -20.43 11.32
C GLY A 28 -8.45 -21.55 10.28
N THR A 29 -7.98 -21.29 9.06
CA THR A 29 -7.85 -22.31 8.01
C THR A 29 -6.39 -22.55 7.66
N GLU A 30 -6.02 -23.82 7.45
CA GLU A 30 -4.63 -24.29 7.25
C GLU A 30 -3.91 -23.69 6.03
N ASN A 31 -4.58 -22.86 5.21
CA ASN A 31 -4.08 -22.35 3.93
C ASN A 31 -4.32 -20.84 3.66
N GLY A 32 -4.81 -20.02 4.60
CA GLY A 32 -5.42 -18.74 4.18
C GLY A 32 -5.35 -17.57 5.14
N GLU A 33 -4.15 -17.10 5.47
CA GLU A 33 -4.00 -15.75 6.03
C GLU A 33 -4.28 -14.70 4.93
N SER A 34 -5.42 -14.00 5.02
CA SER A 34 -5.78 -12.88 4.15
C SER A 34 -4.98 -11.63 4.53
N CYS A 35 -3.68 -11.66 4.27
CA CYS A 35 -2.78 -10.55 4.51
C CYS A 35 -2.40 -9.81 3.21
N VAL A 36 -1.99 -8.57 3.39
CA VAL A 36 -1.29 -7.75 2.40
C VAL A 36 -0.02 -7.19 3.02
N LEU A 37 0.92 -6.73 2.18
CA LEU A 37 2.09 -6.00 2.67
C LEU A 37 1.90 -4.52 2.34
N ILE A 38 2.07 -3.65 3.33
CA ILE A 38 1.96 -2.20 3.15
C ILE A 38 3.15 -1.48 3.79
N THR A 39 3.63 -0.41 3.16
CA THR A 39 4.59 0.53 3.76
C THR A 39 4.44 1.91 3.13
N GLY A 40 5.15 2.91 3.68
CA GLY A 40 5.23 4.25 3.09
C GLY A 40 6.31 4.35 2.01
N VAL A 41 6.11 5.24 1.03
CA VAL A 41 7.16 5.58 0.05
C VAL A 41 8.21 6.50 0.73
N PRO A 42 9.50 6.14 0.75
CA PRO A 42 10.53 6.97 1.36
C PRO A 42 10.58 8.37 0.76
N GLY A 43 10.59 9.40 1.61
CA GLY A 43 10.68 10.81 1.18
C GLY A 43 9.39 11.40 0.63
N VAL A 44 8.28 10.64 0.57
CA VAL A 44 6.99 11.12 0.06
C VAL A 44 5.91 10.90 1.13
N PRO A 45 5.62 11.92 1.96
CA PRO A 45 4.64 11.79 3.04
C PRO A 45 3.26 11.34 2.55
N GLY A 46 2.71 10.32 3.20
CA GLY A 46 1.38 9.78 2.92
C GLY A 46 1.24 8.92 1.67
N ALA A 47 2.27 8.84 0.82
CA ALA A 47 2.27 7.88 -0.29
C ALA A 47 2.55 6.47 0.22
N VAL A 48 1.90 5.49 -0.39
CA VAL A 48 1.93 4.09 0.07
C VAL A 48 2.40 3.14 -1.02
N VAL A 49 3.00 2.03 -0.59
CA VAL A 49 3.36 0.90 -1.43
C VAL A 49 2.65 -0.34 -0.90
N LEU A 50 1.97 -1.05 -1.80
CA LEU A 50 1.31 -2.32 -1.56
C LEU A 50 2.02 -3.44 -2.32
N ARG A 51 2.14 -4.61 -1.68
CA ARG A 51 2.57 -5.86 -2.34
C ARG A 51 1.64 -7.00 -1.94
N ASP A 52 1.57 -8.01 -2.81
CA ASP A 52 0.91 -9.27 -2.49
C ASP A 52 1.79 -10.08 -1.53
N SER A 53 1.30 -10.31 -0.30
CA SER A 53 2.05 -11.08 0.70
C SER A 53 2.23 -12.57 0.35
N LYS A 54 1.57 -13.07 -0.70
CA LYS A 54 1.65 -14.45 -1.18
C LYS A 54 2.47 -14.57 -2.47
N ARG A 55 2.78 -13.44 -3.13
CA ARG A 55 3.48 -13.36 -4.41
C ARG A 55 4.50 -12.22 -4.40
N GLU A 56 5.68 -12.51 -3.86
CA GLU A 56 6.77 -11.55 -3.78
C GLU A 56 7.30 -11.12 -5.16
N ASP A 57 7.04 -11.92 -6.20
CA ASP A 57 7.43 -11.68 -7.60
C ASP A 57 6.47 -10.76 -8.37
N ALA A 58 5.26 -10.53 -7.86
CA ALA A 58 4.21 -9.79 -8.58
C ALA A 58 4.45 -8.28 -8.69
N GLY A 59 5.49 -7.77 -8.03
CA GLY A 59 5.84 -6.35 -8.03
C GLY A 59 5.08 -5.53 -6.99
N GLU A 60 5.06 -4.22 -7.20
CA GLU A 60 4.54 -3.23 -6.26
C GLU A 60 3.43 -2.42 -6.91
N LEU A 61 2.43 -2.06 -6.11
CA LEU A 61 1.46 -1.02 -6.44
C LEU A 61 1.75 0.20 -5.57
N ARG A 62 1.90 1.37 -6.19
CA ARG A 62 2.23 2.61 -5.48
C ARG A 62 1.14 3.65 -5.70
N PHE A 63 0.74 4.32 -4.63
CA PHE A 63 -0.32 5.33 -4.66
C PHE A 63 0.15 6.59 -3.97
N THR A 64 -0.21 7.73 -4.56
CA THR A 64 0.01 9.04 -3.94
C THR A 64 -0.84 9.17 -2.69
N ALA A 65 -0.48 10.12 -1.82
CA ALA A 65 -1.29 10.42 -0.64
C ALA A 65 -2.75 10.79 -1.00
N ALA A 66 -2.95 11.51 -2.11
CA ALA A 66 -4.28 11.90 -2.57
C ALA A 66 -5.12 10.69 -2.99
N GLU A 67 -4.58 9.83 -3.86
CA GLU A 67 -5.28 8.62 -4.32
C GLU A 67 -5.61 7.68 -3.15
N TRP A 68 -4.65 7.46 -2.25
CA TRP A 68 -4.85 6.58 -1.10
C TRP A 68 -5.92 7.09 -0.15
N ASN A 69 -5.92 8.40 0.14
CA ASN A 69 -6.92 9.00 1.02
C ASN A 69 -8.33 8.94 0.42
N GLU A 70 -8.48 9.19 -0.89
CA GLU A 70 -9.78 9.07 -1.55
C GLU A 70 -10.28 7.63 -1.60
N PHE A 71 -9.39 6.66 -1.81
CA PHE A 71 -9.73 5.24 -1.70
C PHE A 71 -10.25 4.90 -0.30
N LEU A 72 -9.53 5.28 0.76
CA LEU A 72 -9.91 4.98 2.14
C LEU A 72 -11.24 5.63 2.53
N LYS A 73 -11.45 6.91 2.21
CA LYS A 73 -12.74 7.59 2.45
C LYS A 73 -13.90 6.82 1.82
N THR A 74 -13.73 6.38 0.57
CA THR A 74 -14.73 5.63 -0.17
C THR A 74 -15.00 4.27 0.46
N GLN A 75 -13.97 3.52 0.88
CA GLN A 75 -14.16 2.21 1.51
C GLN A 75 -14.79 2.35 2.89
N MET A 76 -14.35 3.31 3.70
CA MET A 76 -14.92 3.53 5.04
C MET A 76 -16.41 3.91 4.98
N ALA A 77 -16.81 4.71 3.99
CA ALA A 77 -18.21 5.05 3.75
C ALA A 77 -19.08 3.84 3.31
N ARG A 78 -18.48 2.75 2.83
CA ARG A 78 -19.20 1.54 2.38
C ARG A 78 -19.48 0.55 3.50
N VAL A 79 -18.80 0.67 4.63
CA VAL A 79 -18.90 -0.25 5.78
C VAL A 79 -19.64 0.38 6.97
N ALA A 80 -20.08 1.63 6.84
CA ALA A 80 -20.90 2.37 7.79
C ALA A 80 -22.39 2.28 7.43
#